data_AF-A0A2M7Z4Z6-F1
#
_entry.id   AF-A0A2M7Z4Z6-F1
#
_cell.length_a   1.000
_cell.length_b   1.000
_cell.length_c   1.000
_cell.angle_alpha   90.00
_cell.angle_beta   90.00
_cell.angle_gamma   90.00
#
_symmetry.space_group_name_H-M   'P 1'
#
loop_
_entity.id
_entity.type
_entity.pdbx_description
1 polymer ?
#
loop_
_entity_poly.entity_id
_entity_poly.type
_entity_poly.pdbx_seq_one_letter_code
_entity_poly.pdbx_strand_id
1 'polypeptide(L)' 'MAIITIPKKITNGKELIIVPKKDWERLYKIAKRKIFQAELEKGLREALEEVKTGKIIGPFDTAEDLIKSLSRK' A
#
# COMPACT_ATOMS: atom_id res chain seq x y z
N MET A 1 -0.96 -39.58 -9.06
CA MET A 1 -1.77 -38.66 -9.89
C MET A 1 -2.98 -38.24 -9.07
N ALA A 2 -3.06 -36.99 -8.63
CA ALA A 2 -4.25 -36.51 -7.90
C ALA A 2 -5.27 -36.00 -8.92
N ILE A 3 -6.44 -36.64 -8.97
CA ILE A 3 -7.55 -36.19 -9.81
C ILE A 3 -8.36 -35.19 -9.00
N ILE A 4 -8.43 -33.95 -9.48
CA ILE A 4 -9.24 -32.89 -8.86
C ILE A 4 -10.51 -32.75 -9.69
N THR A 5 -11.65 -33.14 -9.12
CA THR A 5 -12.96 -32.94 -9.74
C THR A 5 -13.48 -31.56 -9.36
N ILE A 6 -13.72 -30.70 -10.35
CA ILE A 6 -14.29 -29.37 -10.14
C ILE A 6 -15.81 -29.44 -10.38
N PRO A 7 -16.63 -29.15 -9.36
CA PRO A 7 -18.09 -29.08 -9.54
C PRO A 7 -18.49 -28.00 -10.55
N LYS A 8 -19.39 -28.33 -11.47
CA LYS A 8 -19.92 -27.39 -12.50
C LYS A 8 -20.58 -26.13 -11.92
N LYS A 9 -21.00 -26.17 -10.64
CA LYS A 9 -21.55 -25.02 -9.91
C LYS A 9 -20.50 -23.97 -9.56
N ILE A 10 -19.23 -24.34 -9.47
CA ILE A 10 -18.15 -23.39 -9.10
C ILE A 10 -17.82 -22.47 -10.28
N THR A 11 -17.89 -23.00 -11.50
CA THR A 11 -17.49 -22.26 -12.70
C THR A 11 -18.52 -21.22 -13.13
N ASN A 12 -19.82 -21.33 -12.80
CA ASN A 12 -20.87 -20.33 -13.11
C ASN A 12 -20.74 -19.70 -14.53
N GLY A 13 -20.34 -20.50 -15.53
CA GLY A 13 -20.14 -20.05 -16.92
C GLY A 13 -18.87 -19.22 -17.19
N LYS A 14 -17.99 -19.04 -16.20
CA LYS A 14 -16.71 -18.31 -16.30
C LYS A 14 -15.52 -19.26 -16.44
N GLU A 15 -14.44 -18.75 -17.01
CA GLU A 15 -13.15 -19.45 -17.07
C GLU A 15 -12.58 -19.64 -15.66
N LEU A 16 -12.07 -20.85 -15.41
CA LEU A 16 -11.42 -21.21 -14.16
C LEU A 16 -9.94 -21.47 -14.41
N ILE A 17 -9.10 -20.84 -13.60
CA ILE A 17 -7.65 -21.01 -13.64
C ILE A 17 -7.23 -21.78 -12.38
N ILE A 18 -6.58 -22.92 -12.57
CA ILE A 18 -6.01 -23.71 -11.48
C ILE A 18 -4.53 -23.36 -11.36
N VAL A 19 -4.12 -22.89 -10.19
CA VAL A 19 -2.73 -22.53 -9.91
C VAL A 19 -2.24 -23.36 -8.73
N PRO A 20 -1.02 -23.93 -8.80
CA PRO A 20 -0.42 -24.58 -7.63
C PRO A 20 -0.36 -23.61 -6.45
N LYS A 21 -0.70 -24.10 -5.25
CA LYS A 21 -0.75 -23.28 -4.03
C LYS A 21 0.52 -22.45 -3.82
N LYS A 22 1.69 -23.07 -4.04
CA LYS A 22 3.00 -22.42 -3.91
C LYS A 22 3.15 -21.20 -4.83
N ASP A 23 2.69 -21.32 -6.07
CA ASP A 23 2.78 -20.24 -7.06
C ASP A 23 1.77 -19.13 -6.75
N TRP A 24 0.55 -19.50 -6.33
CA TRP A 24 -0.45 -18.54 -5.88
C TRP A 24 0.05 -17.71 -4.69
N GLU A 25 0.62 -18.36 -3.67
CA GLU A 25 1.18 -17.66 -2.50
C GLU A 25 2.32 -16.73 -2.88
N ARG A 26 3.18 -17.14 -3.83
CA ARG A 26 4.26 -16.29 -4.34
C ARG A 26 3.70 -15.04 -5.03
N LEU A 27 2.72 -15.22 -5.93
CA LEU A 27 2.07 -14.11 -6.62
C LEU A 27 1.36 -13.18 -5.64
N TYR A 28 0.64 -13.73 -4.67
CA TYR A 28 -0.04 -12.97 -3.62
C TYR A 28 0.94 -12.11 -2.81
N LYS A 29 2.09 -12.67 -2.39
CA LYS A 29 3.12 -11.90 -1.67
C LYS A 29 3.67 -10.74 -2.51
N ILE A 30 3.91 -10.95 -3.81
CA ILE A 30 4.39 -9.90 -4.71
C ILE A 30 3.33 -8.82 -4.88
N ALA A 31 2.07 -9.21 -5.14
CA ALA A 31 0.95 -8.27 -5.30
C ALA A 31 0.77 -7.43 -4.03
N LYS A 32 0.77 -8.06 -2.85
CA LYS A 32 0.63 -7.36 -1.56
C LYS A 32 1.75 -6.34 -1.33
N ARG A 33 3.01 -6.69 -1.67
CA ARG A 33 4.14 -5.76 -1.57
C ARG A 33 3.98 -4.56 -2.51
N LYS A 34 3.54 -4.79 -3.75
CA LYS A 34 3.29 -3.71 -4.72
C LYS A 34 2.17 -2.77 -4.27
N ILE A 35 1.07 -3.33 -3.77
CA ILE A 35 -0.04 -2.53 -3.21
C ILE A 35 0.45 -1.69 -2.03
N PHE A 36 1.16 -2.31 -1.09
CA PHE A 36 1.72 -1.61 0.07
C PHE A 36 2.70 -0.49 -0.34
N GLN A 37 3.57 -0.74 -1.33
CA GLN A 37 4.46 0.28 -1.86
C GLN A 37 3.70 1.44 -2.49
N ALA A 38 2.67 1.17 -3.28
CA ALA A 38 1.84 2.20 -3.90
C ALA A 38 1.08 3.05 -2.85
N GLU A 39 0.57 2.42 -1.79
CA GLU A 39 -0.05 3.11 -0.65
C GLU A 39 0.97 4.00 0.07
N LEU A 40 2.19 3.51 0.30
CA LEU A 40 3.26 4.26 0.95
C LEU A 40 3.73 5.46 0.10
N GLU A 41 3.89 5.27 -1.22
CA GLU A 41 4.21 6.36 -2.15
C GLU A 41 3.11 7.43 -2.18
N LYS A 42 1.84 7.00 -2.17
CA LYS A 42 0.70 7.92 -2.09
C LYS A 42 0.74 8.74 -0.81
N GLY A 43 0.91 8.09 0.35
CA GLY A 43 0.97 8.76 1.64
C GLY A 43 2.16 9.73 1.75
N LEU A 44 3.32 9.35 1.22
CA LEU A 44 4.49 10.23 1.18
C LEU A 44 4.22 11.48 0.32
N ARG A 45 3.58 11.30 -0.84
CA ARG A 45 3.23 12.43 -1.72
C ARG A 45 2.26 13.39 -1.04
N GLU A 46 1.26 12.86 -0.35
CA GLU A 46 0.29 13.66 0.41
C GLU A 46 1.01 14.47 1.51
N ALA A 47 1.85 13.82 2.33
CA ALA A 47 2.61 14.48 3.38
C ALA A 47 3.53 15.60 2.84
N LEU A 48 4.21 15.38 1.71
CA LEU A 48 5.04 16.40 1.08
C LEU A 48 4.24 17.60 0.59
N GLU A 49 3.04 17.39 0.04
CA GLU A 49 2.16 18.49 -0.36
C GLU A 49 1.64 19.27 0.85
N GLU A 50 1.35 18.61 1.97
CA GLU A 50 0.97 19.31 3.21
C GLU A 50 2.10 20.19 3.77
N VAL A 51 3.36 19.76 3.64
CA VAL A 51 4.53 20.58 3.99
C VAL A 51 4.67 21.76 3.03
N LYS A 52 4.58 21.53 1.70
CA LYS A 52 4.70 22.59 0.69
C LYS A 52 3.62 23.66 0.83
N THR A 53 2.40 23.26 1.12
CA THR A 53 1.26 24.18 1.30
C THR A 53 1.27 24.89 2.66
N GLY A 54 2.25 24.58 3.51
CA GLY A 54 2.39 25.17 4.84
C GLY A 54 1.30 24.70 5.82
N LYS A 55 0.60 23.60 5.50
CA LYS A 55 -0.40 22.96 6.37
C LYS A 55 0.29 22.27 7.55
N ILE A 56 1.49 21.74 7.33
CA ILE A 56 2.38 21.24 8.38
C ILE A 56 3.57 22.19 8.52
N ILE A 57 3.87 22.61 9.76
CA ILE A 57 5.07 23.37 10.10
C ILE A 57 5.92 22.48 11.02
N GLY A 58 7.12 22.10 10.55
CA GLY A 58 8.02 21.12 11.19
C GLY A 58 8.62 20.16 10.14
N PRO A 59 9.38 19.13 10.53
CA PRO A 59 9.81 18.78 11.88
C PRO A 59 10.83 19.79 12.42
N PHE A 60 10.86 19.93 13.74
CA PHE A 60 11.86 20.75 14.43
C PHE A 60 12.80 19.85 15.18
N ASP A 61 14.10 20.07 15.02
CA ASP A 61 15.12 19.28 15.72
C ASP A 61 15.17 19.64 17.21
N THR A 62 14.77 20.88 17.55
CA THR A 62 14.75 21.38 18.93
C THR A 62 13.46 22.11 19.27
N ALA A 63 13.15 22.22 20.56
CA ALA A 63 12.02 23.02 21.05
C ALA A 63 12.19 24.52 20.72
N GLU A 64 13.42 25.01 20.62
CA GLU A 64 13.74 26.38 20.27
C GLU A 64 13.37 26.69 18.81
N ASP A 65 13.62 25.76 17.89
CA ASP A 65 13.21 25.89 16.48
C ASP A 65 11.69 25.96 16.33
N LEU A 66 10.97 25.16 17.11
CA LEU A 66 9.51 25.22 17.19
C LEU A 66 9.04 26.59 17.67
N ILE A 67 9.56 27.08 18.80
CA ILE A 67 9.18 28.39 19.36
C ILE A 67 9.45 29.51 18.35
N LYS A 68 10.61 29.49 17.69
CA LYS A 68 10.97 30.47 16.65
C LYS A 68 10.03 30.46 15.45
N SER A 69 9.50 29.30 15.07
CA SER A 69 8.50 29.18 13.99
C SER A 69 7.16 29.80 14.36
N LEU A 70 6.76 29.73 15.64
CA LEU A 70 5.51 30.28 16.16
C LEU A 70 5.57 31.79 16.37
N SER A 71 6.74 32.32 16.77
CA SER A 71 6.96 33.75 16.99
C SER A 71 7.12 34.58 15.70
N ARG A 72 7.19 33.94 14.52
CA ARG A 72 7.32 34.61 13.21
C ARG A 72 5.99 34.83 12.47
N LYS A 73 4.85 34.50 13.09
CA LYS A 73 3.51 34.93 12.64
C LYS A 73 3.14 36.27 13.27
#